data_AF-A0A960X0E0-F1
#
_entry.id   AF-A0A960X0E0-F1
#
_cell.length_a   1.000
_cell.length_b   1.000
_cell.length_c   1.000
_cell.angle_alpha   90.00
_cell.angle_beta   90.00
_cell.angle_gamma   90.00
#
_symmetry.space_group_name_H-M   'P 1'
#
loop_
_entity.id
_entity.type
_entity.pdbx_description
1 polymer ?
#
loop_
_entity_poly.entity_id
_entity_poly.type
_entity_poly.pdbx_seq_one_letter_code
_entity_poly.pdbx_strand_id
1 'polypeptide(L)'
;DHFMRLFYHPQTRTQAAISLAQQGQFAFSHVSLTSRTQQHWTFTTSNYPFPPTMQFPPLHRLERFPYADSLEDLLSAHDSQLQRYRLRTDDLIEMEPEQLTTRIEAEMTAQIDHNMHVGLITPAGEGEFRYAWRGYFYLWFQVVKDMIKV
;
A
#
# COMPACT_ATOMS: atom_id res chain seq x y z
N ASP A 1 1.87 -4.38 18.48
CA ASP A 1 3.09 -4.88 17.81
C ASP A 1 2.91 -4.91 16.31
N HIS A 2 3.99 -4.60 15.59
CA HIS A 2 4.03 -4.64 14.13
C HIS A 2 5.20 -5.52 13.70
N PHE A 3 4.93 -6.45 12.79
CA PHE A 3 5.93 -7.26 12.12
C PHE A 3 5.78 -7.08 10.61
N MET A 4 6.91 -6.96 9.92
CA MET A 4 6.97 -6.90 8.47
C MET A 4 8.18 -7.68 7.97
N ARG A 5 7.98 -8.52 6.96
CA ARG A 5 9.04 -9.22 6.24
C ARG A 5 8.94 -8.92 4.76
N LEU A 6 10.08 -8.56 4.16
CA LEU A 6 10.17 -8.19 2.75
C LEU A 6 10.84 -9.30 1.96
N PHE A 7 10.35 -9.48 0.73
CA PHE A 7 10.88 -10.39 -0.27
C PHE A 7 10.91 -9.67 -1.61
N TYR A 8 11.83 -10.09 -2.48
CA TYR A 8 11.91 -9.57 -3.85
C TYR A 8 12.05 -10.72 -4.83
N HIS A 9 11.30 -10.66 -5.91
CA HIS A 9 11.33 -11.64 -6.99
C HIS A 9 11.95 -10.99 -8.25
N PRO A 10 13.22 -11.29 -8.57
CA PRO A 10 13.95 -10.60 -9.65
C PRO A 10 13.30 -10.73 -11.02
N GLN A 11 12.77 -11.91 -11.35
CA GLN A 11 12.22 -12.20 -12.68
C GLN A 11 10.94 -11.42 -12.99
N THR A 12 10.17 -11.06 -11.97
CA THR A 12 8.94 -10.25 -12.11
C THR A 12 9.13 -8.83 -11.57
N ARG A 13 10.33 -8.48 -11.08
CA ARG A 13 10.65 -7.22 -10.42
C ARG A 13 9.58 -6.78 -9.42
N THR A 14 9.10 -7.74 -8.64
CA THR A 14 8.00 -7.57 -7.69
C THR A 14 8.51 -7.72 -6.26
N GLN A 15 8.17 -6.76 -5.41
CA GLN A 15 8.40 -6.85 -3.97
C GLN A 15 7.16 -7.42 -3.28
N ALA A 16 7.33 -8.41 -2.40
CA ALA A 16 6.27 -8.85 -1.49
C ALA A 16 6.58 -8.36 -0.07
N ALA A 17 5.56 -7.87 0.63
CA ALA A 17 5.62 -7.57 2.06
C ALA A 17 4.58 -8.42 2.80
N ILE A 18 5.04 -9.26 3.71
CA ILE A 18 4.18 -10.02 4.63
C ILE A 18 4.17 -9.27 5.95
N SER A 19 2.98 -8.84 6.36
CA SER A 19 2.79 -7.97 7.51
C SER A 19 1.84 -8.60 8.52
N LEU A 20 2.13 -8.39 9.80
CA LEU A 20 1.24 -8.68 10.92
C LEU A 20 1.14 -7.42 11.76
N ALA A 21 -0.08 -6.95 11.97
CA ALA A 21 -0.33 -5.85 12.90
C ALA A 21 -1.27 -6.33 13.99
N GLN A 22 -0.86 -6.07 15.23
CA GLN A 22 -1.57 -6.44 16.44
C GLN A 22 -1.84 -5.20 17.29
N GLN A 23 -3.11 -4.99 17.60
CA GLN A 23 -3.60 -3.92 18.46
C GLN A 23 -4.56 -4.49 19.50
N GLY A 24 -4.14 -4.48 20.77
CA GLY A 24 -4.90 -5.11 21.85
C GLY A 24 -5.11 -6.60 21.60
N GLN A 25 -6.37 -7.03 21.59
CA GLN A 25 -6.79 -8.42 21.34
C GLN A 25 -7.01 -8.74 19.85
N PHE A 26 -6.80 -7.78 18.96
CA PHE A 26 -7.00 -7.97 17.53
C PHE A 26 -5.65 -8.08 16.82
N ALA A 27 -5.52 -9.07 15.95
CA ALA A 27 -4.39 -9.23 15.06
C ALA A 27 -4.87 -9.56 13.65
N PHE A 28 -4.24 -8.98 12.64
CA PHE A 28 -4.50 -9.31 11.25
C PHE A 28 -3.18 -9.43 10.50
N SER A 29 -3.06 -10.48 9.70
CA SER A 29 -1.97 -10.65 8.75
C SER A 29 -2.46 -10.31 7.35
N HIS A 30 -1.60 -9.67 6.57
CA HIS A 30 -1.87 -9.36 5.19
C HIS A 30 -0.56 -9.38 4.38
N VAL A 31 -0.72 -9.50 3.07
CA VAL A 31 0.35 -9.48 2.09
C VAL A 31 0.08 -8.36 1.09
N SER A 32 1.13 -7.62 0.74
CA SER A 32 1.11 -6.72 -0.40
C SER A 32 2.20 -7.06 -1.40
N LEU A 33 1.87 -6.88 -2.68
CA LEU A 33 2.78 -6.99 -3.81
C LEU A 33 2.95 -5.60 -4.41
N THR A 34 4.19 -5.19 -4.63
CA THR A 34 4.52 -3.86 -5.13
C THR A 34 5.52 -3.93 -6.26
N SER A 35 5.19 -3.28 -7.38
CA SER A 35 6.07 -3.06 -8.52
C SER A 35 6.18 -1.57 -8.79
N ARG A 36 7.37 -1.15 -9.23
CA ARG A 36 7.72 0.25 -9.45
C ARG A 36 8.21 0.44 -10.86
N THR A 37 7.77 1.49 -11.53
CA THR A 37 8.17 1.78 -12.90
C THR A 37 9.30 2.81 -12.96
N GLN A 38 10.03 2.82 -14.07
CA GLN A 38 11.06 3.85 -14.34
C GLN A 38 10.48 5.27 -14.35
N GLN A 39 9.18 5.42 -14.58
CA GLN A 39 8.44 6.69 -14.57
C GLN A 39 7.90 7.08 -13.18
N HIS A 40 8.44 6.49 -12.11
CA HIS A 40 8.05 6.75 -10.72
C HIS A 40 6.64 6.32 -10.32
N TRP A 41 5.91 5.58 -11.17
CA TRP A 41 4.65 4.97 -10.75
C TRP A 41 4.90 3.78 -9.83
N THR A 42 4.12 3.70 -8.74
CA THR A 42 4.07 2.56 -7.83
C THR A 42 2.72 1.86 -7.96
N PHE A 43 2.74 0.56 -8.22
CA PHE A 43 1.55 -0.29 -8.27
C PHE A 43 1.61 -1.24 -7.09
N THR A 44 0.56 -1.25 -6.27
CA THR A 44 0.44 -2.14 -5.12
C THR A 44 -0.85 -2.92 -5.21
N THR A 45 -0.78 -4.24 -5.06
CA THR A 45 -1.94 -5.11 -4.82
C THR A 45 -1.85 -5.63 -3.39
N SER A 46 -2.94 -5.62 -2.63
CA SER A 46 -2.92 -6.05 -1.23
C SER A 46 -4.22 -6.72 -0.80
N ASN A 47 -4.13 -7.78 0.00
CA ASN A 47 -5.30 -8.38 0.66
C ASN A 47 -5.64 -7.72 2.01
N TYR A 48 -5.09 -6.53 2.29
CA TYR A 48 -5.46 -5.79 3.48
C TYR A 48 -6.99 -5.54 3.53
N PRO A 49 -7.67 -5.99 4.59
CA PRO A 49 -9.13 -6.09 4.59
C PRO A 49 -9.81 -4.74 4.77
N PHE A 50 -9.14 -3.75 5.34
CA PHE A 50 -9.75 -2.45 5.63
C PHE A 50 -9.49 -1.42 4.53
N PRO A 51 -10.38 -0.43 4.37
CA PRO A 51 -10.11 0.67 3.46
C PRO A 51 -8.91 1.51 3.96
N PRO A 52 -8.18 2.17 3.05
CA PRO A 52 -7.00 2.93 3.42
C PRO A 52 -7.39 4.18 4.22
N THR A 53 -6.72 4.37 5.34
CA THR A 53 -6.95 5.47 6.27
C THR A 53 -6.27 6.78 5.84
N MET A 54 -5.32 6.68 4.90
CA MET A 54 -4.67 7.79 4.23
C MET A 54 -4.90 7.74 2.71
N GLN A 55 -4.81 8.88 2.04
CA GLN A 55 -4.79 8.94 0.59
C GLN A 55 -3.44 8.46 0.06
N PHE A 56 -3.46 7.85 -1.12
CA PHE A 56 -2.23 7.49 -1.83
C PHE A 56 -1.75 8.67 -2.67
N PRO A 57 -0.43 8.92 -2.78
CA PRO A 57 0.12 9.93 -3.66
C PRO A 57 -0.36 9.75 -5.12
N PRO A 58 -0.39 10.81 -5.95
CA PRO A 58 -0.97 10.75 -7.30
C PRO A 58 -0.39 9.67 -8.22
N LEU A 59 0.90 9.33 -8.02
CA LEU A 59 1.63 8.33 -8.80
C LEU A 59 1.60 6.92 -8.18
N HIS A 60 0.72 6.67 -7.21
CA HIS A 60 0.52 5.37 -6.61
C HIS A 60 -0.86 4.82 -6.97
N ARG A 61 -0.90 3.56 -7.42
CA ARG A 61 -2.11 2.80 -7.70
C ARG A 61 -2.22 1.63 -6.73
N LEU A 62 -3.13 1.73 -5.78
CA LEU A 62 -3.53 0.61 -4.92
C LEU A 62 -4.70 -0.15 -5.55
N GLU A 63 -4.56 -1.47 -5.65
CA GLU A 63 -5.64 -2.41 -5.90
C GLU A 63 -5.85 -3.27 -4.65
N ARG A 64 -7.06 -3.20 -4.08
CA ARG A 64 -7.43 -4.02 -2.93
C ARG A 64 -8.02 -5.33 -3.42
N PHE A 65 -7.51 -6.43 -2.88
CA PHE A 65 -7.97 -7.78 -3.17
C PHE A 65 -8.17 -8.55 -1.85
N PRO A 66 -9.13 -8.11 -0.99
CA PRO A 66 -9.25 -8.57 0.40
C PRO A 66 -9.69 -10.03 0.54
N TYR A 67 -10.29 -10.61 -0.52
CA TYR A 67 -10.78 -11.99 -0.56
C TYR A 67 -9.83 -12.93 -1.32
N ALA A 68 -8.52 -12.64 -1.31
CA ALA A 68 -7.53 -13.59 -1.82
C ALA A 68 -7.50 -14.81 -0.90
N ASP A 69 -7.80 -15.99 -1.43
CA ASP A 69 -7.71 -17.27 -0.71
C ASP A 69 -6.24 -17.72 -0.57
N SER A 70 -5.37 -17.26 -1.47
CA SER A 70 -3.96 -17.64 -1.52
C SER A 70 -3.04 -16.50 -1.98
N LEU A 71 -1.72 -16.71 -1.82
CA LEU A 71 -0.71 -15.83 -2.41
C LEU A 71 -0.71 -15.88 -3.95
N GLU A 72 -1.10 -17.01 -4.53
CA GLU A 72 -1.20 -17.18 -5.98
C GLU A 72 -2.32 -16.30 -6.57
N ASP A 73 -3.43 -16.14 -5.85
CA ASP A 73 -4.49 -15.22 -6.23
C ASP A 73 -4.00 -13.76 -6.23
N LEU A 74 -3.20 -13.39 -5.21
CA LEU A 74 -2.59 -12.06 -5.16
C LEU A 74 -1.60 -11.82 -6.29
N LEU A 75 -0.75 -12.80 -6.60
CA LEU A 75 0.19 -12.73 -7.71
C LEU A 75 -0.54 -12.56 -9.05
N SER A 76 -1.60 -13.34 -9.26
CA SER A 76 -2.44 -13.26 -10.46
C SER A 76 -3.17 -11.92 -10.58
N ALA A 77 -3.70 -11.40 -9.46
CA ALA A 77 -4.32 -10.09 -9.41
C ALA A 77 -3.31 -8.96 -9.68
N HIS A 78 -2.09 -9.07 -9.15
CA HIS A 78 -1.03 -8.10 -9.38
C HIS A 78 -0.56 -8.10 -10.83
N ASP A 79 -0.35 -9.27 -11.44
CA ASP A 79 -0.02 -9.39 -12.85
C ASP A 79 -1.14 -8.78 -13.73
N SER A 80 -2.39 -9.09 -13.42
CA SER A 80 -3.56 -8.50 -14.10
C SER A 80 -3.59 -6.96 -13.97
N GLN A 81 -3.20 -6.42 -12.81
CA GLN A 81 -3.07 -4.98 -12.61
C GLN A 81 -2.03 -4.40 -13.55
N LEU A 82 -0.82 -4.98 -13.61
CA LEU A 82 0.27 -4.50 -14.47
C LEU A 82 -0.10 -4.60 -15.96
N GLN A 83 -0.72 -5.71 -16.38
CA GLN A 83 -1.20 -5.90 -17.74
C GLN A 83 -2.27 -4.86 -18.14
N ARG A 84 -3.18 -4.49 -17.23
CA ARG A 84 -4.19 -3.44 -17.48
C ARG A 84 -3.55 -2.08 -17.80
N TYR A 85 -2.38 -1.80 -17.24
CA TYR A 85 -1.57 -0.62 -17.53
C TYR A 85 -0.55 -0.83 -18.66
N ARG A 86 -0.58 -2.00 -19.32
CA ARG A 86 0.34 -2.40 -20.40
C ARG A 86 1.80 -2.37 -20.00
N LEU A 87 2.09 -2.62 -18.73
CA LEU A 87 3.44 -2.68 -18.20
C LEU A 87 4.03 -4.08 -18.42
N ARG A 88 5.28 -4.11 -18.89
CA ARG A 88 6.11 -5.30 -19.01
C ARG A 88 7.20 -5.25 -17.93
N THR A 89 7.84 -6.38 -17.65
CA THR A 89 8.94 -6.44 -16.68
C THR A 89 10.03 -5.41 -16.96
N ASP A 90 10.35 -5.15 -18.23
CA ASP A 90 11.38 -4.18 -18.62
C ASP A 90 11.02 -2.73 -18.24
N ASP A 91 9.73 -2.42 -18.11
CA ASP A 91 9.25 -1.10 -17.65
C ASP A 91 9.40 -0.93 -16.13
N LEU A 92 9.62 -2.04 -15.41
CA LEU A 92 9.76 -2.07 -13.95
C LEU A 92 11.22 -1.87 -13.53
N ILE A 93 11.40 -1.25 -12.37
CA ILE A 93 12.69 -1.03 -11.75
C ILE A 93 13.18 -2.32 -11.12
N GLU A 94 14.39 -2.72 -11.49
CA GLU A 94 15.15 -3.74 -10.79
C GLU A 94 15.69 -3.18 -9.48
N MET A 95 15.55 -3.91 -8.39
CA MET A 95 15.96 -3.47 -7.07
C MET A 95 16.85 -4.52 -6.42
N GLU A 96 17.87 -4.06 -5.71
CA GLU A 96 18.65 -4.91 -4.83
C GLU A 96 17.86 -5.16 -3.52
N PRO A 97 17.88 -6.38 -2.97
CA PRO A 97 17.17 -6.72 -1.72
C PRO A 97 17.48 -5.78 -0.55
N GLU A 98 18.71 -5.26 -0.48
CA GLU A 98 19.17 -4.35 0.57
C GLU A 98 18.48 -2.98 0.52
N GLN A 99 17.91 -2.60 -0.63
CA GLN A 99 17.25 -1.31 -0.84
C GLN A 99 15.77 -1.33 -0.45
N LEU A 100 15.16 -2.50 -0.24
CA LEU A 100 13.72 -2.65 -0.04
C LEU A 100 13.23 -1.87 1.19
N THR A 101 13.95 -1.97 2.32
CA THR A 101 13.57 -1.31 3.57
C THR A 101 13.59 0.21 3.41
N THR A 102 14.70 0.77 2.95
CA THR A 102 14.86 2.21 2.71
C THR A 102 13.80 2.73 1.73
N ARG A 103 13.43 1.92 0.73
CA ARG A 103 12.41 2.31 -0.24
C ARG A 103 11.02 2.40 0.38
N ILE A 104 10.64 1.44 1.22
CA ILE A 104 9.36 1.47 1.92
C ILE A 104 9.31 2.65 2.90
N GLU A 105 10.40 2.95 3.60
CA GLU A 105 10.48 4.12 4.49
C GLU A 105 10.29 5.44 3.73
N ALA A 106 10.91 5.56 2.55
CA ALA A 106 10.71 6.71 1.68
C ALA A 106 9.26 6.82 1.18
N GLU A 107 8.62 5.70 0.85
CA GLU A 107 7.22 5.67 0.42
C GLU A 107 6.24 6.01 1.54
N MET A 108 6.47 5.50 2.75
CA MET A 108 5.68 5.86 3.93
C MET A 108 5.81 7.35 4.24
N THR A 109 7.02 7.90 4.18
CA THR A 109 7.27 9.34 4.35
C THR A 109 6.53 10.14 3.28
N ALA A 110 6.66 9.77 2.00
CA ALA A 110 5.96 10.44 0.91
C ALA A 110 4.42 10.38 1.04
N GLN A 111 3.89 9.27 1.57
CA GLN A 111 2.47 9.15 1.87
C GLN A 111 2.05 10.11 2.98
N ILE A 112 2.80 10.19 4.09
CA ILE A 112 2.53 11.14 5.18
C ILE A 112 2.58 12.58 4.67
N ASP A 113 3.63 12.95 3.95
CA ASP A 113 3.82 14.30 3.39
C ASP A 113 2.67 14.70 2.46
N HIS A 114 2.26 13.78 1.58
CA HIS A 114 1.11 13.99 0.71
C HIS A 114 -0.16 14.27 1.51
N ASN A 115 -0.42 13.47 2.55
CA ASN A 115 -1.63 13.60 3.38
C ASN A 115 -1.63 14.85 4.26
N MET A 116 -0.46 15.32 4.70
CA MET A 116 -0.30 16.64 5.32
C MET A 116 -0.60 17.74 4.31
N HIS A 117 -0.03 17.67 3.11
CA HIS A 117 -0.20 18.68 2.07
C HIS A 117 -1.66 18.85 1.63
N VAL A 118 -2.39 17.75 1.41
CA VAL A 118 -3.83 17.82 1.05
C VAL A 118 -4.75 18.12 2.24
N GLY A 119 -4.17 18.26 3.45
CA GLY A 119 -4.88 18.62 4.68
C GLY A 119 -5.74 17.48 5.24
N LEU A 120 -5.35 16.22 5.01
CA LEU A 120 -6.03 15.05 5.58
C LEU A 120 -5.63 14.85 7.06
N ILE A 121 -4.34 15.00 7.33
CA ILE A 121 -3.75 14.88 8.66
C ILE A 121 -3.01 16.18 9.03
N THR A 122 -2.81 16.39 10.32
CA THR A 122 -2.06 17.52 10.87
C THR A 122 -1.22 17.05 12.07
N PRO A 123 -0.06 17.66 12.34
CA PRO A 123 0.74 17.32 13.51
C PRO A 123 -0.04 17.46 14.82
N ALA A 124 0.15 16.53 15.75
CA ALA A 124 -0.45 16.55 17.08
C ALA A 124 0.57 16.79 18.21
N GLY A 125 1.86 16.91 17.88
CA GLY A 125 2.98 16.98 18.84
C GLY A 125 3.80 15.67 18.83
N GLU A 126 5.05 15.71 19.29
CA GLU A 126 5.91 14.52 19.52
C GLU A 126 5.96 13.46 18.39
N GLY A 127 5.90 13.88 17.12
CA GLY A 127 5.92 12.95 15.98
C GLY A 127 4.60 12.24 15.71
N GLU A 128 3.54 12.58 16.45
CA GLU A 128 2.19 12.08 16.24
C GLU A 128 1.40 12.94 15.25
N PHE A 129 0.41 12.29 14.62
CA PHE A 129 -0.50 12.91 13.67
C PHE A 129 -1.94 12.66 14.08
N ARG A 130 -2.80 13.63 13.80
CA ARG A 130 -4.26 13.50 13.95
C ARG A 130 -4.98 13.88 12.67
N TYR A 131 -6.18 13.36 12.48
CA TYR A 131 -7.02 13.77 11.36
C TYR A 131 -7.46 15.22 11.50
N ALA A 132 -7.35 15.97 10.39
CA ALA A 132 -8.04 17.24 10.23
C ALA A 132 -9.51 17.00 9.88
N TRP A 133 -10.33 18.05 9.85
CA TRP A 133 -11.75 17.95 9.49
C TRP A 133 -11.97 17.25 8.14
N ARG A 134 -11.12 17.52 7.12
CA ARG A 134 -11.14 16.84 5.82
C ARG A 134 -10.83 15.34 5.95
N GLY A 135 -9.93 14.99 6.88
CA GLY A 135 -9.60 13.61 7.23
C GLY A 135 -10.81 12.84 7.74
N TYR A 136 -11.59 13.43 8.65
CA TYR A 136 -12.82 12.79 9.14
C TYR A 136 -13.83 12.54 8.02
N PHE A 137 -14.06 13.51 7.12
CA PHE A 137 -14.93 13.31 5.96
C PHE A 137 -14.42 12.23 5.01
N TYR A 138 -13.12 12.20 4.75
CA TYR A 138 -12.50 11.17 3.92
C TYR A 138 -12.68 9.78 4.52
N LEU A 139 -12.40 9.60 5.81
CA LEU A 139 -12.57 8.32 6.50
C LEU A 139 -14.01 7.85 6.46
N TRP A 140 -14.96 8.75 6.74
CA TRP A 140 -16.38 8.44 6.65
C TRP A 140 -16.75 7.95 5.25
N PHE A 141 -16.28 8.63 4.20
CA PHE A 141 -16.53 8.21 2.83
C PHE A 141 -15.90 6.85 2.50
N GLN A 142 -14.69 6.57 2.99
CA GLN A 142 -14.04 5.28 2.81
C GLN A 142 -14.84 4.14 3.45
N VAL A 143 -15.34 4.34 4.68
CA VAL A 143 -16.19 3.36 5.38
C VAL A 143 -17.50 3.13 4.62
N VAL A 144 -18.20 4.20 4.22
CA VAL A 144 -19.46 4.09 3.46
C VAL A 144 -19.24 3.38 2.13
N LYS A 145 -18.17 3.72 1.42
CA LYS A 145 -17.81 3.05 0.15
C LYS A 145 -17.54 1.56 0.34
N ASP A 146 -16.89 1.18 1.44
CA ASP A 146 -16.60 -0.22 1.75
C ASP A 146 -17.89 -0.99 2.08
N MET A 147 -18.82 -0.37 2.83
CA MET A 147 -20.13 -0.96 3.13
C MET A 147 -21.04 -1.15 1.90
N ILE A 148 -20.96 -0.24 0.91
CA ILE A 148 -21.74 -0.34 -0.34
C ILE A 148 -21.13 -1.37 -1.30
N LYS A 149 -19.83 -1.68 -1.15
CA LYS A 149 -19.13 -2.69 -1.96
C LYS A 149 -19.34 -4.13 -1.48
N VAL A 150 -20.26 -4.33 -0.53
CA VAL A 150 -20.84 -5.63 -0.17
C VAL A 150 -21.72 -6.14 -1.31
#